data_AF-K2NGS8-F1
#
_entry.id   AF-K2NGS8-F1
#
_cell.length_a   1.000
_cell.length_b   1.000
_cell.length_c   1.000
_cell.angle_alpha   90.00
_cell.angle_beta   90.00
_cell.angle_gamma   90.00
#
_symmetry.space_group_name_H-M   'P 1'
#
loop_
_entity.id
_entity.type
_entity.pdbx_description
1 polymer ?
#
loop_
_entity_poly.entity_id
_entity_poly.type
_entity_poly.pdbx_seq_one_letter_code
_entity_poly.pdbx_strand_id
1 'polypeptide(L)'
;MFDGASATHHDSSVGTCLGWWMWSAAGACPRSRHGVRCRAIAAVRVALFVALALVVAAAWMPAVHAVVLRLRGGTVDRAITVGRAVDTVLMDGVYITNGVVVVFDVPAMLPGALRIELRDCVCRGGSQIYVRGYSGEPASDRSLEVSVSWLTGSYCSLVFVHNLPAHTNVTVRDSTIVTPGPMHYFQLSGLTDAVASPLVLHATSLLHSQLRVNNTVLRSLQVGGSDGVRWRRRGPAVERGSV
;
A
#
# COMPACT_ATOMS: atom_id res chain seq x y z
N MET A 1 -64.84 -75.08 -68.99
CA MET A 1 -64.51 -75.60 -67.65
C MET A 1 -63.06 -75.21 -67.39
N PHE A 2 -62.88 -74.24 -66.50
CA PHE A 2 -61.68 -73.80 -65.76
C PHE A 2 -60.34 -73.47 -66.45
N ASP A 3 -59.82 -72.30 -66.04
CA ASP A 3 -58.51 -71.68 -66.30
C ASP A 3 -57.30 -72.47 -65.76
N GLY A 4 -56.10 -72.16 -66.28
CA GLY A 4 -54.84 -72.58 -65.69
C GLY A 4 -53.61 -72.05 -66.41
N ALA A 5 -52.92 -71.10 -65.77
CA ALA A 5 -51.72 -70.40 -66.21
C ALA A 5 -50.44 -71.26 -66.27
N SER A 6 -49.42 -70.80 -67.03
CA SER A 6 -48.13 -70.33 -66.48
C SER A 6 -46.92 -70.60 -67.39
N ALA A 7 -46.04 -69.59 -67.41
CA ALA A 7 -44.59 -69.59 -67.62
C ALA A 7 -44.01 -69.89 -69.01
N THR A 8 -43.37 -68.86 -69.58
CA THR A 8 -42.20 -69.02 -70.45
C THR A 8 -40.99 -68.37 -69.79
N HIS A 9 -39.86 -69.02 -69.98
CA HIS A 9 -38.60 -68.88 -69.27
C HIS A 9 -37.47 -68.83 -70.33
N HIS A 10 -36.38 -68.14 -69.97
CA HIS A 10 -35.10 -67.97 -70.68
C HIS A 10 -35.09 -66.98 -71.87
N ASP A 11 -34.11 -66.08 -71.99
CA ASP A 11 -32.66 -66.32 -71.92
C ASP A 11 -31.82 -65.24 -71.21
N SER A 12 -30.65 -65.68 -70.77
CA SER A 12 -29.58 -64.93 -70.11
C SER A 12 -28.28 -64.93 -70.93
N SER A 13 -27.51 -63.84 -70.93
CA SER A 13 -26.02 -63.81 -70.79
C SER A 13 -25.52 -62.35 -70.91
N VAL A 14 -25.00 -61.74 -69.83
CA VAL A 14 -23.54 -61.56 -69.53
C VAL A 14 -22.82 -60.93 -70.72
N GLY A 15 -22.28 -59.70 -70.72
CA GLY A 15 -21.79 -58.78 -69.70
C GLY A 15 -20.52 -58.13 -70.28
N THR A 16 -20.23 -56.84 -70.01
CA THR A 16 -18.86 -56.27 -69.88
C THR A 16 -18.81 -54.73 -69.91
N CYS A 17 -18.11 -54.18 -68.91
CA CYS A 17 -17.14 -53.08 -68.99
C CYS A 17 -17.63 -51.63 -69.27
N LEU A 18 -17.88 -50.93 -68.17
CA LEU A 18 -17.77 -49.48 -68.03
C LEU A 18 -16.28 -49.06 -68.10
N GLY A 19 -15.90 -48.32 -69.14
CA GLY A 19 -14.64 -47.57 -69.27
C GLY A 19 -14.88 -46.35 -70.17
N TRP A 20 -15.05 -45.17 -69.58
CA TRP A 20 -14.05 -44.09 -69.48
C TRP A 20 -13.76 -43.36 -70.81
N TRP A 21 -14.30 -42.14 -70.94
CA TRP A 21 -13.69 -41.10 -71.76
C TRP A 21 -13.46 -39.85 -70.91
N MET A 22 -12.19 -39.48 -70.86
CA MET A 22 -11.58 -38.32 -70.20
C MET A 22 -12.05 -37.00 -70.79
N TRP A 23 -12.42 -36.04 -69.93
CA TRP A 23 -12.22 -34.61 -70.17
C TRP A 23 -11.38 -34.03 -69.03
N SER A 24 -10.20 -33.54 -69.36
CA SER A 24 -9.40 -32.64 -68.54
C SER A 24 -9.25 -31.34 -69.30
N ALA A 25 -9.66 -30.21 -68.72
CA ALA A 25 -8.95 -28.94 -68.87
C ALA A 25 -9.55 -27.86 -67.95
N ALA A 26 -8.66 -27.17 -67.23
CA ALA A 26 -8.78 -25.80 -66.73
C ALA A 26 -9.73 -25.50 -65.56
N GLY A 27 -9.44 -26.12 -64.40
CA GLY A 27 -9.78 -25.55 -63.10
C GLY A 27 -8.64 -24.70 -62.55
N ALA A 28 -8.59 -23.41 -62.88
CA ALA A 28 -7.66 -22.47 -62.26
C ALA A 28 -7.94 -22.39 -60.75
N CYS A 29 -6.99 -22.83 -59.93
CA CYS A 29 -7.09 -22.81 -58.46
C CYS A 29 -6.67 -21.43 -57.90
N PRO A 30 -7.55 -20.64 -57.26
CA PRO A 30 -7.12 -19.50 -56.47
C PRO A 30 -6.88 -19.95 -55.01
N ARG A 31 -5.99 -20.94 -54.78
CA ARG A 31 -5.77 -21.52 -53.44
C ARG A 31 -4.55 -20.97 -52.69
N SER A 32 -3.67 -20.22 -53.34
CA SER A 32 -2.39 -19.79 -52.76
C SER A 32 -2.45 -18.52 -51.91
N ARG A 33 -3.37 -17.58 -52.17
CA ARG A 33 -3.49 -16.33 -51.39
C ARG A 33 -4.17 -16.49 -50.04
N HIS A 34 -5.03 -17.50 -49.89
CA HIS A 34 -5.82 -17.67 -48.66
C HIS A 34 -4.98 -18.25 -47.51
N GLY A 35 -4.09 -19.22 -47.81
CA GLY A 35 -3.21 -19.83 -46.81
C GLY A 35 -2.19 -18.86 -46.21
N VAL A 36 -1.66 -17.93 -47.02
CA VAL A 36 -0.73 -16.90 -46.54
C VAL A 36 -1.46 -15.87 -45.67
N ARG A 37 -2.67 -15.45 -46.05
CA ARG A 37 -3.52 -14.58 -45.22
C ARG A 37 -3.92 -15.25 -43.90
N CYS A 38 -4.28 -16.53 -43.92
CA CYS A 38 -4.60 -17.28 -42.70
C CYS A 38 -3.38 -17.44 -41.78
N ARG A 39 -2.19 -17.70 -42.33
CA ARG A 39 -0.94 -17.74 -41.55
C ARG A 39 -0.57 -16.38 -40.96
N ALA A 40 -0.76 -15.30 -41.72
CA ALA A 40 -0.53 -13.95 -41.22
C ALA A 40 -1.50 -13.57 -40.09
N ILE A 41 -2.79 -13.91 -40.22
CA ILE A 41 -3.80 -13.70 -39.17
C ILE A 41 -3.48 -14.53 -37.92
N ALA A 42 -3.03 -15.78 -38.09
CA ALA A 42 -2.61 -16.63 -36.99
C ALA A 42 -1.39 -16.05 -36.27
N ALA A 43 -0.37 -15.59 -37.00
CA ALA A 43 0.83 -14.97 -36.43
C ALA A 43 0.50 -13.68 -35.66
N VAL A 44 -0.36 -12.82 -36.21
CA VAL A 44 -0.82 -11.60 -35.53
C VAL A 44 -1.59 -11.93 -34.26
N ARG A 45 -2.46 -12.94 -34.28
CA ARG A 45 -3.17 -13.39 -33.08
C ARG A 45 -2.23 -13.94 -32.02
N VAL A 46 -1.24 -14.75 -32.39
CA VAL A 46 -0.24 -15.28 -31.45
C VAL A 46 0.57 -14.14 -30.85
N ALA A 47 1.04 -13.19 -31.67
CA ALA A 47 1.77 -12.01 -31.19
C ALA A 47 0.92 -11.16 -30.24
N LEU A 48 -0.38 -10.97 -30.55
CA LEU A 48 -1.31 -10.27 -29.67
C LEU A 48 -1.51 -11.01 -28.35
N PHE A 49 -1.68 -12.34 -28.37
CA PHE A 49 -1.80 -13.15 -27.15
C PHE A 49 -0.53 -13.11 -26.31
N VAL A 50 0.65 -13.17 -26.93
CA VAL A 50 1.94 -13.04 -26.23
C VAL A 50 2.08 -11.64 -25.63
N ALA A 51 1.72 -10.58 -26.36
CA ALA A 51 1.74 -9.22 -25.84
C ALA A 51 0.76 -9.05 -24.66
N LEU A 52 -0.45 -9.59 -24.77
CA LEU A 52 -1.46 -9.55 -23.72
C LEU A 52 -1.00 -10.35 -22.49
N ALA A 53 -0.41 -11.53 -22.70
CA ALA A 53 0.16 -12.35 -21.65
C ALA A 53 1.35 -11.66 -20.96
N LEU A 54 2.19 -10.92 -21.69
CA LEU A 54 3.27 -10.12 -21.11
C LEU A 54 2.74 -8.93 -20.29
N VAL A 55 1.68 -8.25 -20.75
CA VAL A 55 1.03 -7.17 -19.98
C VAL A 55 0.39 -7.71 -18.71
N VAL A 56 -0.31 -8.85 -18.80
CA VAL A 56 -0.87 -9.53 -17.63
C VAL A 56 0.25 -9.99 -16.71
N ALA A 57 1.30 -10.63 -17.22
CA ALA A 57 2.45 -11.04 -16.40
C ALA A 57 3.09 -9.84 -15.70
N ALA A 58 3.34 -8.72 -16.40
CA ALA A 58 3.91 -7.51 -15.82
C ALA A 58 3.00 -6.86 -14.76
N ALA A 59 1.67 -6.90 -14.94
CA ALA A 59 0.70 -6.44 -13.94
C ALA A 59 0.64 -7.36 -12.71
N TRP A 60 1.04 -8.62 -12.86
CA TRP A 60 1.05 -9.63 -11.80
C TRP A 60 2.44 -9.84 -11.18
N MET A 61 3.50 -9.22 -11.72
CA MET A 61 4.80 -9.19 -11.05
C MET A 61 4.74 -8.15 -9.93
N PRO A 62 4.66 -8.55 -8.64
CA PRO A 62 4.82 -7.62 -7.55
C PRO A 62 6.33 -7.37 -7.38
N ALA A 63 6.96 -6.80 -8.40
CA ALA A 63 8.36 -6.38 -8.34
C ALA A 63 8.48 -4.93 -7.86
N VAL A 64 7.51 -4.45 -7.07
CA VAL A 64 7.74 -3.27 -6.24
C VAL A 64 8.49 -3.77 -5.02
N HIS A 65 9.81 -3.76 -5.12
CA HIS A 65 10.68 -4.13 -4.02
C HIS A 65 10.37 -3.17 -2.87
N ALA A 66 9.71 -3.67 -1.84
CA ALA A 66 9.63 -3.01 -0.55
C ALA A 66 11.06 -2.70 -0.08
N VAL A 67 11.46 -1.42 -0.11
CA VAL A 67 12.78 -1.03 0.35
C VAL A 67 12.70 -0.77 1.83
N VAL A 68 13.35 -1.62 2.61
CA VAL A 68 13.53 -1.39 4.04
C VAL A 68 14.61 -0.33 4.24
N LEU A 69 14.25 0.85 4.73
CA LEU A 69 15.23 1.86 5.14
C LEU A 69 15.77 1.51 6.52
N ARG A 70 17.08 1.24 6.62
CA ARG A 70 17.76 0.98 7.89
C ARG A 70 18.82 2.03 8.15
N LEU A 71 18.68 2.76 9.25
CA LEU A 71 19.70 3.66 9.78
C LEU A 71 20.19 3.07 11.10
N ARG A 72 21.49 2.79 11.17
CA ARG A 72 22.13 2.25 12.36
C ARG A 72 23.30 3.13 12.77
N GLY A 73 23.28 3.61 14.01
CA GLY A 73 24.26 4.58 14.48
C GLY A 73 24.25 5.88 13.67
N GLY A 74 25.28 6.69 13.87
CA GLY A 74 25.51 7.91 13.10
C GLY A 74 24.67 9.10 13.56
N THR A 75 24.78 10.18 12.78
CA THR A 75 24.16 11.47 13.10
C THR A 75 23.36 11.98 11.91
N VAL A 76 22.13 12.39 12.18
CA VAL A 76 21.24 13.11 11.27
C VAL A 76 21.27 14.57 11.67
N ASP A 77 21.99 15.36 10.88
CA ASP A 77 22.17 16.81 11.05
C ASP A 77 21.55 17.61 9.90
N ARG A 78 20.84 16.92 8.99
CA ARG A 78 20.06 17.49 7.90
C ARG A 78 18.65 16.93 7.92
N ALA A 79 17.70 17.70 7.39
CA ALA A 79 16.32 17.26 7.30
C ALA A 79 16.18 16.02 6.40
N ILE A 80 15.39 15.05 6.84
CA ILE A 80 15.12 13.81 6.10
C ILE A 80 13.62 13.68 5.94
N THR A 81 13.18 13.37 4.72
CA THR A 81 11.81 12.94 4.44
C THR A 81 11.85 11.53 3.87
N VAL A 82 11.27 10.59 4.61
CA VAL A 82 11.15 9.18 4.23
C VAL A 82 9.73 8.95 3.73
N GLY A 83 9.59 8.36 2.55
CA GLY A 83 8.28 8.08 1.96
C GLY A 83 8.41 7.10 0.81
N ARG A 84 8.70 7.61 -0.39
CA ARG A 84 8.65 6.83 -1.64
C ARG A 84 9.41 5.51 -1.58
N ALA A 85 8.75 4.45 -2.04
CA ALA A 85 9.28 3.08 -2.15
C ALA A 85 9.69 2.42 -0.82
N VAL A 86 9.33 3.01 0.32
CA VAL A 86 9.61 2.47 1.65
C VAL A 86 8.31 1.99 2.28
N ASP A 87 8.33 0.78 2.83
CA ASP A 87 7.26 0.21 3.67
C ASP A 87 7.70 0.08 5.13
N THR A 88 9.00 -0.12 5.36
CA THR A 88 9.60 -0.32 6.67
C THR A 88 10.77 0.63 6.90
N VAL A 89 10.75 1.34 8.02
CA VAL A 89 11.86 2.19 8.50
C VAL A 89 12.34 1.70 9.84
N LEU A 90 13.63 1.41 9.96
CA LEU A 90 14.27 1.04 11.21
C LEU A 90 15.40 2.02 11.51
N MET A 91 15.32 2.73 12.62
CA MET A 91 16.38 3.59 13.14
C MET A 91 16.84 3.04 14.48
N ASP A 92 18.12 2.74 14.59
CA ASP A 92 18.72 2.11 15.76
C ASP A 92 19.99 2.86 16.16
N GLY A 93 20.01 3.47 17.34
CA GLY A 93 21.18 4.23 17.82
C GLY A 93 21.48 5.52 17.06
N VAL A 94 20.49 6.11 16.38
CA VAL A 94 20.67 7.32 15.55
C VAL A 94 20.60 8.59 16.40
N TYR A 95 21.53 9.52 16.18
CA TYR A 95 21.55 10.84 16.83
C TYR A 95 20.94 11.91 15.90
N ILE A 96 19.84 12.54 16.29
CA ILE A 96 19.18 13.61 15.55
C ILE A 96 19.48 14.94 16.25
N THR A 97 20.09 15.88 15.55
CA THR A 97 20.62 17.12 16.16
C THR A 97 20.39 18.35 15.29
N ASN A 98 20.86 19.51 15.74
CA ASN A 98 20.82 20.78 15.01
C ASN A 98 19.40 21.25 14.63
N GLY A 99 18.39 20.86 15.41
CA GLY A 99 17.02 21.29 15.19
C GLY A 99 16.40 20.74 13.91
N VAL A 100 16.95 19.66 13.36
CA VAL A 100 16.46 19.11 12.10
C VAL A 100 15.18 18.32 12.26
N VAL A 101 14.48 18.19 11.14
CA VAL A 101 13.20 17.53 11.05
C VAL A 101 13.36 16.20 10.32
N VAL A 102 12.92 15.12 10.95
CA VAL A 102 12.79 13.79 10.33
C VAL A 102 11.32 13.54 10.10
N VAL A 103 10.92 13.36 8.84
CA VAL A 103 9.52 13.18 8.44
C VAL A 103 9.34 11.79 7.88
N PHE A 104 8.41 11.03 8.45
CA PHE A 104 7.87 9.81 7.87
C PHE A 104 6.54 10.14 7.19
N ASP A 105 6.58 10.23 5.87
CA ASP A 105 5.47 10.59 5.00
C ASP A 105 4.66 9.35 4.62
N VAL A 106 3.71 8.98 5.47
CA VAL A 106 2.89 7.76 5.36
C VAL A 106 2.11 7.70 4.02
N PRO A 107 1.50 8.79 3.52
CA PRO A 107 0.89 8.79 2.18
C PRO A 107 1.87 8.49 1.04
N ALA A 108 3.13 8.91 1.16
CA ALA A 108 4.16 8.70 0.15
C ALA A 108 4.82 7.31 0.22
N MET A 109 4.63 6.60 1.34
CA MET A 109 5.08 5.22 1.51
C MET A 109 4.29 4.24 0.63
N LEU A 110 4.86 3.03 0.50
CA LEU A 110 4.23 1.95 -0.25
C LEU A 110 2.84 1.61 0.29
N PRO A 111 1.92 1.14 -0.57
CA PRO A 111 0.64 0.64 -0.10
C PRO A 111 0.82 -0.63 0.76
N GLY A 112 -0.11 -0.84 1.71
CA GLY A 112 -0.15 -2.03 2.56
C GLY A 112 0.20 -1.76 4.02
N ALA A 113 0.90 -2.73 4.63
CA ALA A 113 1.33 -2.66 6.02
C ALA A 113 2.64 -1.90 6.16
N LEU A 114 2.62 -0.82 6.94
CA LEU A 114 3.76 0.07 7.14
C LEU A 114 4.32 -0.10 8.55
N ARG A 115 5.64 -0.01 8.68
CA ARG A 115 6.33 -0.10 9.98
C ARG A 115 7.39 0.98 10.13
N ILE A 116 7.33 1.71 11.24
CA ILE A 116 8.33 2.71 11.64
C ILE A 116 8.83 2.32 13.02
N GLU A 117 10.11 2.04 13.15
CA GLU A 117 10.74 1.65 14.40
C GLU A 117 11.90 2.59 14.73
N LEU A 118 11.82 3.21 15.90
CA LEU A 118 12.86 4.02 16.51
C LEU A 118 13.32 3.28 17.77
N ARG A 119 14.59 2.88 17.79
CA ARG A 119 15.21 2.19 18.91
C ARG A 119 16.49 2.90 19.31
N ASP A 120 16.68 3.10 20.62
CA ASP A 120 17.91 3.64 21.20
C ASP A 120 18.34 4.98 20.56
N CYS A 121 17.38 5.74 20.01
CA CYS A 121 17.63 6.98 19.30
C CYS A 121 17.79 8.15 20.28
N VAL A 122 18.58 9.15 19.89
CA VAL A 122 18.82 10.34 20.68
C VAL A 122 18.46 11.58 19.87
N CYS A 123 17.63 12.48 20.41
CA CYS A 123 17.27 13.72 19.73
C CYS A 123 17.57 14.96 20.59
N ARG A 124 18.17 15.99 19.97
CA ARG A 124 18.61 17.21 20.67
C ARG A 124 18.42 18.48 19.85
N GLY A 125 18.53 19.63 20.52
CA GLY A 125 18.69 20.93 19.86
C GLY A 125 17.46 21.41 19.09
N GLY A 126 16.26 21.01 19.52
CA GLY A 126 15.00 21.37 18.85
C GLY A 126 14.57 20.38 17.76
N SER A 127 15.22 19.22 17.66
CA SER A 127 14.94 18.23 16.63
C SER A 127 13.53 17.67 16.74
N GLN A 128 12.89 17.42 15.60
CA GLN A 128 11.49 17.01 15.54
C GLN A 128 11.35 15.77 14.68
N ILE A 129 10.59 14.80 15.19
CA ILE A 129 10.31 13.53 14.52
C ILE A 129 8.82 13.53 14.19
N TYR A 130 8.50 13.61 12.90
CA TYR A 130 7.14 13.67 12.39
C TYR A 130 6.72 12.34 11.80
N VAL A 131 5.54 11.88 12.20
CA VAL A 131 4.76 10.89 11.47
C VAL A 131 3.60 11.63 10.81
N ARG A 132 3.70 11.81 9.49
CA ARG A 132 2.76 12.59 8.69
C ARG A 132 1.76 11.68 7.99
N GLY A 133 0.49 11.82 8.35
CA GLY A 133 -0.64 11.12 7.76
C GLY A 133 -1.29 11.86 6.58
N TYR A 134 -2.52 11.47 6.28
CA TYR A 134 -3.37 12.00 5.21
C TYR A 134 -4.07 13.28 5.65
N SER A 135 -3.96 14.35 4.85
CA SER A 135 -4.67 15.61 5.11
C SER A 135 -6.19 15.50 4.98
N GLY A 136 -6.70 14.41 4.37
CA GLY A 136 -8.12 14.08 4.22
C GLY A 136 -8.45 12.69 4.76
N GLU A 137 -9.34 11.97 4.10
CA GLU A 137 -9.70 10.60 4.48
C GLU A 137 -8.48 9.66 4.31
N PRO A 138 -8.07 8.91 5.35
CA PRO A 138 -6.96 7.98 5.24
C PRO A 138 -7.31 6.76 4.38
N ALA A 139 -6.29 6.12 3.81
CA ALA A 139 -6.48 4.88 3.05
C ALA A 139 -6.92 3.73 3.96
N SER A 140 -8.11 3.17 3.72
CA SER A 140 -8.70 2.09 4.53
C SER A 140 -8.02 0.74 4.39
N ASP A 141 -7.29 0.53 3.28
CA ASP A 141 -6.56 -0.70 2.96
C ASP A 141 -5.12 -0.72 3.52
N ARG A 142 -4.78 0.23 4.41
CA ARG A 142 -3.45 0.36 4.99
C ARG A 142 -3.47 0.20 6.50
N SER A 143 -2.34 -0.26 7.03
CA SER A 143 -2.08 -0.32 8.47
C SER A 143 -0.71 0.29 8.77
N LEU A 144 -0.56 0.82 9.98
CA LEU A 144 0.68 1.48 10.40
C LEU A 144 1.07 1.04 11.80
N GLU A 145 2.25 0.48 11.94
CA GLU A 145 2.88 0.23 13.24
C GLU A 145 4.00 1.23 13.47
N VAL A 146 3.88 2.02 14.54
CA VAL A 146 4.94 2.92 15.01
C VAL A 146 5.43 2.42 16.35
N SER A 147 6.70 2.03 16.44
CA SER A 147 7.32 1.63 17.70
C SER A 147 8.47 2.56 18.04
N VAL A 148 8.38 3.18 19.20
CA VAL A 148 9.39 4.08 19.74
C VAL A 148 9.83 3.49 21.06
N SER A 149 11.08 3.05 21.13
CA SER A 149 11.66 2.46 22.33
C SER A 149 13.00 3.12 22.64
N TRP A 150 13.23 3.45 23.91
CA TRP A 150 14.49 4.05 24.36
C TRP A 150 14.85 5.35 23.63
N LEU A 151 13.84 6.11 23.18
CA LEU A 151 14.07 7.44 22.61
C LEU A 151 14.41 8.40 23.75
N THR A 152 15.59 9.02 23.68
CA THR A 152 16.03 9.97 24.70
C THR A 152 16.29 11.33 24.07
N GLY A 153 15.83 12.40 24.70
CA GLY A 153 16.04 13.72 24.13
C GLY A 153 15.73 14.89 25.03
N SER A 154 16.42 15.99 24.75
CA SER A 154 16.25 17.30 25.38
C SER A 154 16.07 18.33 24.28
N TYR A 155 15.00 19.14 24.34
CA TYR A 155 14.52 19.92 23.21
C TYR A 155 14.22 19.01 22.01
N CYS A 156 13.29 18.07 22.19
CA CYS A 156 12.88 17.15 21.15
C CYS A 156 11.36 16.95 21.20
N SER A 157 10.75 16.69 20.05
CA SER A 157 9.32 16.41 19.96
C SER A 157 9.04 15.25 19.02
N LEU A 158 8.17 14.35 19.47
CA LEU A 158 7.53 13.35 18.63
C LEU A 158 6.17 13.88 18.21
N VAL A 159 5.95 14.04 16.92
CA VAL A 159 4.78 14.72 16.37
C VAL A 159 4.04 13.79 15.44
N PHE A 160 2.77 13.56 15.71
CA PHE A 160 1.84 12.95 14.77
C PHE A 160 0.98 14.05 14.18
N VAL A 161 0.94 14.13 12.86
CA VAL A 161 0.19 15.16 12.14
C VAL A 161 -0.70 14.52 11.10
N HIS A 162 -1.92 15.05 10.97
CA HIS A 162 -2.94 14.58 10.03
C HIS A 162 -3.45 13.16 10.35
N ASN A 163 -4.36 12.63 9.53
CA ASN A 163 -5.03 11.36 9.78
C ASN A 163 -4.12 10.17 9.45
N LEU A 164 -3.85 9.33 10.44
CA LEU A 164 -3.13 8.07 10.23
C LEU A 164 -4.10 7.00 9.67
N PRO A 165 -3.59 5.90 9.06
CA PRO A 165 -4.43 4.78 8.62
C PRO A 165 -5.34 4.27 9.74
N ALA A 166 -6.53 3.77 9.40
CA ALA A 166 -7.54 3.36 10.40
C ALA A 166 -7.01 2.31 11.40
N HIS A 167 -6.13 1.41 10.93
CA HIS A 167 -5.46 0.42 11.77
C HIS A 167 -4.04 0.87 12.12
N THR A 168 -3.94 1.90 12.95
CA THR A 168 -2.65 2.38 13.47
C THR A 168 -2.40 1.90 14.90
N ASN A 169 -1.22 1.33 15.14
CA ASN A 169 -0.73 1.01 16.48
C ASN A 169 0.54 1.80 16.75
N VAL A 170 0.46 2.76 17.67
CA VAL A 170 1.60 3.54 18.14
C VAL A 170 1.97 3.07 19.53
N THR A 171 3.22 2.63 19.69
CA THR A 171 3.81 2.27 20.97
C THR A 171 4.99 3.19 21.27
N VAL A 172 4.96 3.85 22.42
CA VAL A 172 6.07 4.63 22.95
C VAL A 172 6.43 4.04 24.30
N ARG A 173 7.63 3.50 24.42
CA ARG A 173 8.07 2.84 25.66
C ARG A 173 9.49 3.16 26.06
N ASP A 174 9.77 3.08 27.35
CA ASP A 174 11.12 3.21 27.92
C ASP A 174 11.84 4.50 27.46
N SER A 175 11.09 5.55 27.14
CA SER A 175 11.56 6.76 26.44
C SER A 175 11.53 7.98 27.35
N THR A 176 12.48 8.90 27.19
CA THR A 176 12.56 10.14 27.98
C THR A 176 12.73 11.35 27.06
N ILE A 177 11.67 12.15 26.93
CA ILE A 177 11.67 13.36 26.10
C ILE A 177 11.36 14.56 27.00
N VAL A 178 12.28 15.52 27.01
CA VAL A 178 12.17 16.75 27.81
C VAL A 178 12.18 17.96 26.88
N THR A 179 11.20 18.83 27.00
CA THR A 179 11.11 20.12 26.32
C THR A 179 11.23 21.26 27.34
N PRO A 180 12.45 21.71 27.65
CA PRO A 180 12.68 22.63 28.76
C PRO A 180 12.46 24.12 28.42
N GLY A 181 12.19 24.48 27.16
CA GLY A 181 11.96 25.86 26.72
C GLY A 181 11.26 25.91 25.36
N PRO A 182 11.02 27.11 24.81
CA PRO A 182 10.21 27.28 23.61
C PRO A 182 10.83 26.57 22.39
N MET A 183 9.98 25.99 21.55
CA MET A 183 10.36 25.28 20.32
C MET A 183 9.37 25.67 19.23
N HIS A 184 9.88 26.05 18.05
CA HIS A 184 9.04 26.33 16.89
C HIS A 184 8.87 25.08 16.05
N TYR A 185 7.63 24.71 15.76
CA TYR A 185 7.33 23.60 14.86
C TYR A 185 7.50 24.07 13.41
N PHE A 186 8.55 23.61 12.74
CA PHE A 186 8.97 24.12 11.42
C PHE A 186 8.04 23.71 10.26
N GLN A 187 7.24 22.65 10.41
CA GLN A 187 6.36 22.14 9.35
C GLN A 187 4.87 22.32 9.59
N LEU A 188 4.47 22.90 10.73
CA LEU A 188 3.07 23.05 11.08
C LEU A 188 2.66 24.52 10.97
N SER A 189 2.05 24.88 9.83
CA SER A 189 1.35 26.15 9.70
C SER A 189 0.32 26.29 10.82
N GLY A 190 0.48 27.29 11.68
CA GLY A 190 -0.41 27.55 12.82
C GLY A 190 0.07 27.04 14.18
N LEU A 191 1.20 26.32 14.27
CA LEU A 191 1.83 25.94 15.55
C LEU A 191 3.12 26.73 15.85
N THR A 192 3.36 27.83 15.15
CA THR A 192 4.55 28.68 15.32
C THR A 192 4.75 29.17 16.75
N ASP A 193 3.66 29.31 17.54
CA ASP A 193 3.67 29.76 18.94
C ASP A 193 3.26 28.66 19.95
N ALA A 194 3.18 27.40 19.52
CA ALA A 194 2.79 26.33 20.42
C ALA A 194 3.92 26.02 21.43
N VAL A 195 3.55 25.92 22.70
CA VAL A 195 4.50 25.60 23.77
C VAL A 195 5.16 24.25 23.50
N ALA A 196 6.47 24.21 23.69
CA ALA A 196 7.29 23.05 23.38
C ALA A 196 6.75 21.81 24.12
N SER A 197 6.27 20.85 23.33
CA SER A 197 5.56 19.68 23.83
C SER A 197 6.32 18.44 23.38
N PRO A 198 6.61 17.50 24.29
CA PRO A 198 7.43 16.33 23.99
C PRO A 198 6.70 15.33 23.08
N LEU A 199 5.37 15.32 23.10
CA LEU A 199 4.49 14.53 22.24
C LEU A 199 3.35 15.43 21.76
N VAL A 200 3.14 15.50 20.45
CA VAL A 200 2.08 16.33 19.83
C VAL A 200 1.23 15.46 18.92
N LEU A 201 -0.09 15.61 19.02
CA LEU A 201 -1.06 15.09 18.07
C LEU A 201 -1.76 16.30 17.43
N HIS A 202 -1.55 16.56 16.15
CA HIS A 202 -2.09 17.73 15.46
C HIS A 202 -2.97 17.34 14.27
N ALA A 203 -4.24 17.73 14.31
CA ALA A 203 -5.23 17.36 13.29
C ALA A 203 -5.24 15.84 13.03
N THR A 204 -5.01 15.04 14.07
CA THR A 204 -4.88 13.58 13.96
C THR A 204 -6.14 12.90 14.46
N SER A 205 -6.77 12.12 13.59
CA SER A 205 -7.80 11.16 13.96
C SER A 205 -7.16 9.84 14.40
N LEU A 206 -7.59 9.32 15.56
CA LEU A 206 -7.18 8.02 16.11
C LEU A 206 -8.33 7.01 16.13
N LEU A 207 -9.29 7.13 15.21
CA LEU A 207 -10.42 6.20 15.10
C LEU A 207 -9.90 4.80 14.76
N HIS A 208 -10.28 3.81 15.57
CA HIS A 208 -9.80 2.41 15.47
C HIS A 208 -8.29 2.21 15.64
N SER A 209 -7.59 3.22 16.17
CA SER A 209 -6.15 3.19 16.41
C SER A 209 -5.83 3.11 17.90
N GLN A 210 -4.62 2.64 18.23
CA GLN A 210 -4.12 2.57 19.60
C GLN A 210 -2.88 3.43 19.76
N LEU A 211 -2.83 4.22 20.84
CA LEU A 211 -1.63 4.90 21.31
C LEU A 211 -1.32 4.37 22.71
N ARG A 212 -0.24 3.60 22.82
CA ARG A 212 0.23 3.02 24.08
C ARG A 212 1.52 3.69 24.51
N VAL A 213 1.49 4.23 25.71
CA VAL A 213 2.62 4.95 26.32
C VAL A 213 2.99 4.21 27.61
N ASN A 214 4.21 3.65 27.70
CA ASN A 214 4.61 2.77 28.80
C ASN A 214 6.02 3.06 29.32
N ASN A 215 6.19 3.27 30.62
CA ASN A 215 7.51 3.57 31.20
C ASN A 215 8.22 4.74 30.50
N THR A 216 7.47 5.78 30.12
CA THR A 216 8.00 6.94 29.41
C THR A 216 7.92 8.20 30.26
N VAL A 217 8.93 9.06 30.16
CA VAL A 217 8.94 10.38 30.76
C VAL A 217 8.77 11.43 29.67
N LEU A 218 7.63 12.12 29.68
CA LEU A 218 7.34 13.25 28.80
C LEU A 218 7.23 14.50 29.69
N ARG A 219 8.20 15.41 29.60
CA ARG A 219 8.22 16.62 30.43
C ARG A 219 8.29 17.87 29.56
N SER A 220 7.37 18.81 29.79
CA SER A 220 7.52 20.20 29.35
C SER A 220 7.77 21.07 30.57
N LEU A 221 8.79 21.94 30.53
CA LEU A 221 9.09 22.85 31.64
C LEU A 221 8.42 24.22 31.49
N GLN A 222 7.70 24.44 30.40
CA GLN A 222 7.01 25.68 30.13
C GLN A 222 5.50 25.49 30.39
N VAL A 223 4.90 26.45 31.08
CA VAL A 223 3.47 26.43 31.39
C VAL A 223 2.68 26.65 30.10
N GLY A 224 2.21 25.56 29.49
CA GLY A 224 1.32 25.58 28.34
C GLY A 224 -0.13 25.63 28.78
N GLY A 225 -0.78 26.77 28.63
CA GLY A 225 -2.20 26.91 28.93
C GLY A 225 -2.79 28.22 28.43
N SER A 226 -3.40 28.17 27.26
CA SER A 226 -4.61 28.93 26.96
C SER A 226 -5.68 27.88 26.62
N ASP A 227 -6.67 27.78 27.50
CA ASP A 227 -7.85 26.90 27.48
C ASP A 227 -7.71 25.47 28.03
N GLY A 228 -8.41 25.26 29.16
CA GLY A 228 -8.38 24.06 29.97
C GLY A 228 -9.03 22.84 29.31
N VAL A 229 -8.32 21.72 29.38
CA VAL A 229 -8.89 20.40 29.09
C VAL A 229 -9.88 20.01 30.20
N ARG A 230 -11.18 20.09 29.90
CA ARG A 230 -12.24 19.53 30.74
C ARG A 230 -12.40 18.03 30.45
N TRP A 231 -11.81 17.17 31.28
CA TRP A 231 -12.09 15.74 31.27
C TRP A 231 -13.50 15.48 31.87
N ARG A 232 -14.48 15.14 31.04
CA ARG A 232 -15.81 14.70 31.51
C ARG A 232 -15.81 13.17 31.66
N ARG A 233 -15.53 12.67 32.86
CA ARG A 233 -15.72 11.25 33.18
C ARG A 233 -17.24 10.99 33.27
N ARG A 234 -17.81 10.27 32.31
CA ARG A 234 -19.23 9.87 32.36
C ARG A 234 -19.36 8.66 33.30
N GLY A 235 -19.59 8.92 34.59
CA GLY A 235 -20.01 7.90 35.56
C GLY A 235 -21.53 7.70 35.54
N PRO A 236 -22.05 6.52 35.93
CA PRO A 236 -23.48 6.27 35.95
C PRO A 236 -24.19 7.14 37.00
N ALA A 237 -25.33 7.70 36.62
CA ALA A 237 -26.17 8.50 37.50
C ALA A 237 -26.77 7.59 38.59
N VAL A 238 -26.41 7.86 39.85
CA VAL A 238 -27.15 7.34 41.00
C VAL A 238 -28.24 8.36 41.30
N GLU A 239 -29.48 8.06 40.89
CA GLU A 239 -30.66 8.77 41.39
C GLU A 239 -30.77 8.52 42.89
N ARG A 240 -30.56 9.58 43.70
CA ARG A 240 -30.98 9.56 45.09
C ARG A 240 -32.45 9.95 45.13
N GLY A 241 -33.31 8.97 45.40
CA GLY A 241 -34.66 9.22 45.89
C GLY A 241 -34.59 9.95 47.22
N SER A 242 -35.34 11.03 47.33
CA SER A 242 -35.63 11.73 48.58
C SER A 242 -36.56 10.87 49.45
N VAL A 243 -36.19 10.67 50.71
CA VAL A 243 -37.10 10.32 51.81
C VAL A 243 -37.32 11.58 52.63
#